data_AF-A0A972U818-F1
#
_entry.id   AF-A0A972U818-F1
#
_cell.length_a   1.000
_cell.length_b   1.000
_cell.length_c   1.000
_cell.angle_alpha   90.00
_cell.angle_beta   90.00
_cell.angle_gamma   90.00
#
_symmetry.space_group_name_H-M   'P 1'
#
loop_
_entity.id
_entity.type
_entity.pdbx_description
1 polymer ?
#
loop_
_entity_poly.entity_id
_entity_poly.type
_entity_poly.pdbx_seq_one_letter_code
_entity_poly.pdbx_strand_id
1 'polypeptide(L)'
;LLPSTNYNRTLLWRGRSYALDTWEQFVLQQATPKEKLQINRMTWACLIGHVLFVAICIATGFWFLSILITFAPFYGASFIGFGASVHQHANCEANDPDFRLSCGDAILDPLSSFLYWRMEYHIEHHMFTGIPCYNLKKFSEFVADQLPPKEWAIPRILKLNRVSKEMYGSWQYWRDHFGIYKGL
;
A
#
# COMPACT_ATOMS: atom_id res chain seq x y z
N LEU A 1 -8.99 -16.49 16.47
CA LEU A 1 -7.90 -16.28 17.47
C LEU A 1 -6.62 -16.84 16.88
N LEU A 2 -5.86 -16.00 16.16
CA LEU A 2 -4.54 -16.40 15.67
C LEU A 2 -3.53 -16.22 16.81
N PRO A 3 -2.59 -17.16 17.02
CA PRO A 3 -1.62 -17.06 18.11
C PRO A 3 -0.70 -15.85 17.91
N SER A 4 -0.44 -15.13 19.00
CA SER A 4 0.46 -13.97 19.04
C SER A 4 1.89 -14.42 18.74
N THR A 5 2.34 -14.25 17.50
CA THR A 5 3.75 -14.37 17.15
C THR A 5 4.49 -13.14 17.69
N ASN A 6 5.57 -13.38 18.43
CA ASN A 6 6.44 -12.33 18.96
C ASN A 6 7.12 -11.59 17.81
N TYR A 7 6.53 -10.47 17.36
CA TYR A 7 7.16 -9.56 16.41
C TYR A 7 8.24 -8.74 17.12
N ASN A 8 9.49 -8.86 16.66
CA ASN A 8 10.60 -8.01 17.08
C ASN A 8 10.27 -6.54 16.73
N ARG A 9 10.18 -5.69 17.76
CA ARG A 9 9.64 -4.31 17.72
C ARG A 9 10.57 -3.24 17.10
N THR A 10 11.43 -3.59 16.15
CA THR A 10 12.53 -2.67 15.75
C THR A 10 12.68 -2.39 14.26
N LEU A 11 11.79 -2.84 13.37
CA LEU A 11 12.02 -2.70 11.93
C LEU A 11 10.83 -2.13 11.17
N LEU A 12 11.15 -1.12 10.34
CA LEU A 12 10.25 -0.32 9.50
C LEU A 12 9.28 -1.19 8.69
N TRP A 13 8.06 -0.67 8.47
CA TRP A 13 6.90 -1.38 7.88
C TRP A 13 7.17 -2.16 6.57
N ARG A 14 8.23 -1.84 5.81
CA ARG A 14 8.66 -2.57 4.60
C ARG A 14 10.17 -2.77 4.48
N GLY A 15 10.91 -2.65 5.57
CA GLY A 15 12.38 -2.66 5.59
C GLY A 15 13.01 -4.04 5.84
N ARG A 16 13.06 -4.88 4.79
CA ARG A 16 13.98 -6.04 4.62
C ARG A 16 13.99 -7.15 5.68
N SER A 17 13.01 -8.02 5.49
CA SER A 17 13.04 -9.49 5.41
C SER A 17 11.55 -9.76 5.26
N TYR A 18 11.08 -10.36 4.17
CA TYR A 18 9.64 -10.49 3.92
C TYR A 18 9.00 -11.41 4.99
N ALA A 19 8.77 -10.85 6.18
CA ALA A 19 7.87 -11.41 7.16
C ALA A 19 6.50 -11.13 6.58
N LEU A 20 5.86 -12.20 6.12
CA LEU A 20 4.52 -12.15 5.59
C LEU A 20 3.63 -11.43 6.59
N ASP A 21 2.86 -10.45 6.13
CA ASP A 21 1.89 -9.82 7.03
C ASP A 21 0.78 -10.81 7.41
N THR A 22 -0.10 -10.43 8.34
CA THR A 22 -1.15 -11.33 8.81
C THR A 22 -2.10 -11.79 7.70
N TRP A 23 -2.32 -10.96 6.67
CA TRP A 23 -3.16 -11.27 5.53
C TRP A 23 -2.45 -12.18 4.53
N GLU A 24 -1.19 -11.90 4.21
CA GLU A 24 -0.36 -12.75 3.35
C GLU A 24 -0.20 -14.15 3.95
N GLN A 25 0.02 -14.25 5.27
CA GLN A 25 0.05 -15.53 5.98
C GLN A 25 -1.29 -16.25 5.87
N PHE A 26 -2.40 -15.55 6.06
CA PHE A 26 -3.74 -16.12 5.94
C PHE A 26 -3.99 -16.67 4.53
N VAL A 27 -3.71 -15.88 3.48
CA VAL A 27 -3.86 -16.30 2.08
C VAL A 27 -2.99 -17.52 1.78
N LEU A 28 -1.72 -17.51 2.22
CA LEU A 28 -0.80 -18.63 1.99
C LEU A 28 -1.17 -19.88 2.81
N GLN A 29 -1.75 -19.75 3.99
CA GLN A 29 -2.25 -20.89 4.77
C GLN A 29 -3.45 -21.55 4.09
N GLN A 30 -4.29 -20.77 3.43
CA GLN A 30 -5.45 -21.27 2.69
C GLN A 30 -5.11 -21.82 1.30
N ALA A 31 -3.99 -21.40 0.70
CA ALA A 31 -3.59 -21.83 -0.62
C ALA A 31 -3.13 -23.30 -0.67
N THR A 32 -3.59 -24.02 -1.69
CA THR A 32 -3.19 -25.40 -2.02
C THR A 32 -1.71 -25.47 -2.42
N PRO A 33 -1.06 -26.64 -2.33
CA PRO A 33 0.31 -26.82 -2.80
C PRO A 33 0.51 -26.46 -4.29
N LYS A 34 -0.52 -26.69 -5.10
CA LYS A 34 -0.50 -26.38 -6.54
C LYS A 34 -0.46 -24.87 -6.78
N GLU A 35 -1.28 -24.09 -6.08
CA GLU A 35 -1.31 -22.63 -6.20
C GLU A 35 0.01 -22.01 -5.74
N LYS A 36 0.57 -22.49 -4.61
CA LYS A 36 1.89 -22.05 -4.14
C LYS A 36 2.98 -22.30 -5.18
N LEU A 37 2.96 -23.47 -5.83
CA LEU A 37 3.90 -23.80 -6.89
C LEU A 37 3.71 -22.92 -8.14
N GLN A 38 2.47 -22.61 -8.51
CA GLN A 38 2.18 -21.71 -9.63
C GLN A 38 2.74 -20.31 -9.39
N ILE A 39 2.52 -19.75 -8.19
CA ILE A 39 3.07 -18.45 -7.79
C ILE A 39 4.60 -18.50 -7.86
N ASN A 40 5.23 -19.52 -7.26
CA ASN A 40 6.69 -19.66 -7.27
C ASN A 40 7.25 -19.74 -8.70
N ARG A 41 6.61 -20.52 -9.58
CA ARG A 41 7.01 -20.63 -11.00
C ARG A 41 6.89 -19.30 -11.73
N MET A 42 5.79 -18.57 -11.53
CA MET A 42 5.61 -17.24 -12.12
C MET A 42 6.68 -16.28 -11.62
N THR A 43 6.94 -16.23 -10.31
CA THR A 43 7.97 -15.37 -9.71
C THR A 43 9.34 -15.63 -10.33
N TRP A 44 9.76 -16.90 -10.43
CA TRP A 44 11.03 -17.25 -11.07
C TRP A 44 11.05 -16.95 -12.56
N ALA A 45 9.97 -17.21 -13.29
CA ALA A 45 9.87 -16.89 -14.71
C ALA A 45 10.01 -15.38 -14.96
N CYS A 46 9.33 -14.54 -14.18
CA CYS A 46 9.46 -13.08 -14.25
C CYS A 46 10.89 -12.63 -13.90
N LEU A 47 11.47 -13.15 -12.82
CA LEU A 47 12.83 -12.78 -12.40
C LEU A 47 13.86 -13.14 -13.47
N ILE A 48 13.84 -14.38 -13.96
CA ILE A 48 14.73 -14.83 -15.03
C ILE A 48 14.50 -14.00 -16.30
N GLY A 49 13.24 -13.75 -16.66
CA GLY A 49 12.87 -12.91 -17.81
C GLY A 49 13.49 -11.52 -17.74
N HIS A 50 13.37 -10.83 -16.61
CA HIS A 50 13.96 -9.50 -16.43
C HIS A 50 15.50 -9.53 -16.42
N VAL A 51 16.11 -10.54 -15.81
CA VAL A 51 17.58 -10.71 -15.82
C VAL A 51 18.09 -10.92 -17.24
N LEU A 52 17.46 -11.81 -18.01
CA LEU A 52 17.80 -12.05 -19.41
C LEU A 52 17.58 -10.81 -20.27
N PHE A 53 16.46 -10.12 -20.07
CA PHE A 53 16.17 -8.86 -20.78
C PHE A 53 17.27 -7.81 -20.54
N VAL A 54 17.68 -7.61 -19.29
CA VAL A 54 18.77 -6.68 -18.95
C VAL A 54 20.09 -7.11 -19.60
N ALA A 55 20.42 -8.40 -19.55
CA ALA A 55 21.64 -8.93 -20.17
C ALA A 55 21.65 -8.69 -21.70
N ILE A 56 20.52 -8.94 -22.38
CA ILE A 56 20.36 -8.69 -23.81
C ILE A 56 20.50 -7.21 -24.14
N CYS A 57 19.86 -6.32 -23.36
CA CYS A 57 19.97 -4.87 -23.56
C CYS A 57 21.41 -4.37 -23.42
N ILE A 58 22.16 -4.89 -22.44
CA ILE A 58 23.58 -4.55 -22.26
C ILE A 58 24.40 -5.09 -23.44
N ALA A 59 24.23 -6.36 -23.81
CA ALA A 59 25.00 -7.01 -24.88
C ALA A 59 24.79 -6.37 -26.26
N THR A 60 23.59 -5.83 -26.51
CA THR A 60 23.22 -5.18 -27.79
C THR A 60 23.48 -3.68 -27.80
N GLY A 61 23.94 -3.09 -26.69
CA GLY A 61 24.16 -1.65 -26.54
C GLY A 61 22.92 -0.82 -26.23
N PHE A 62 21.72 -1.42 -26.20
CA PHE A 62 20.45 -0.77 -25.83
C PHE A 62 20.22 -0.73 -24.32
N TRP A 63 21.25 -0.47 -23.52
CA TRP A 63 21.21 -0.53 -22.05
C TRP A 63 20.12 0.38 -21.44
N PHE A 64 19.76 1.48 -22.11
CA PHE A 64 18.71 2.39 -21.63
C PHE A 64 17.32 1.73 -21.57
N LEU A 65 17.05 0.70 -22.38
CA LEU A 65 15.79 -0.05 -22.32
C LEU A 65 15.63 -0.81 -21.00
N SER A 66 16.73 -1.24 -20.39
CA SER A 66 16.71 -1.83 -19.05
C SER A 66 16.15 -0.85 -18.03
N ILE A 67 16.53 0.43 -18.11
CA ILE A 67 15.99 1.48 -17.26
C ILE A 67 14.50 1.65 -17.53
N LEU A 68 14.13 1.76 -18.80
CA LEU A 68 12.76 2.04 -19.21
C LEU A 68 11.74 0.94 -18.87
N ILE A 69 12.17 -0.33 -18.82
CA ILE A 69 11.26 -1.47 -18.65
C ILE A 69 11.47 -2.14 -17.29
N THR A 70 12.67 -2.65 -17.01
CA THR A 70 12.93 -3.39 -15.77
C THR A 70 12.93 -2.47 -14.55
N PHE A 71 13.45 -1.26 -14.67
CA PHE A 71 13.52 -0.31 -13.55
C PHE A 71 12.38 0.70 -13.50
N ALA A 72 11.40 0.61 -14.41
CA ALA A 72 10.21 1.48 -14.42
C ALA A 72 9.51 1.61 -13.05
N PRO A 73 9.39 0.53 -12.23
CA PRO A 73 8.73 0.64 -10.93
C PRO A 73 9.40 1.61 -9.94
N PHE A 74 10.66 1.99 -10.16
CA PHE A 74 11.44 2.82 -9.24
C PHE A 74 11.35 4.33 -9.51
N TYR A 75 10.81 4.76 -10.67
CA TYR A 75 10.68 6.19 -11.00
C TYR A 75 9.35 6.55 -11.67
N GLY A 76 8.56 5.57 -12.11
CA GLY A 76 7.29 5.80 -12.82
C GLY A 76 6.07 5.74 -11.90
N ALA A 77 4.94 5.31 -12.49
CA ALA A 77 3.65 5.22 -11.81
C ALA A 77 3.70 4.38 -10.52
N SER A 78 4.51 3.31 -10.48
CA SER A 78 4.64 2.48 -9.27
C SER A 78 5.37 3.19 -8.13
N PHE A 79 6.31 4.11 -8.43
CA PHE A 79 7.02 4.88 -7.40
C PHE A 79 6.09 5.91 -6.77
N ILE A 80 5.37 6.65 -7.61
CA ILE A 80 4.34 7.60 -7.17
C ILE A 80 3.21 6.86 -6.45
N GLY A 81 2.77 5.75 -7.01
CA GLY A 81 1.80 4.85 -6.42
C GLY A 81 2.27 4.35 -5.06
N PHE A 82 3.53 4.00 -4.86
CA PHE A 82 4.03 3.60 -3.54
C PHE A 82 3.91 4.73 -2.51
N GLY A 83 4.35 5.94 -2.87
CA GLY A 83 4.29 7.11 -1.99
C GLY A 83 2.88 7.57 -1.66
N ALA A 84 1.94 7.43 -2.59
CA ALA A 84 0.56 7.87 -2.42
C ALA A 84 -0.39 6.77 -1.90
N SER A 85 -0.28 5.54 -2.39
CA SER A 85 -1.19 4.42 -2.06
C SER A 85 -0.92 3.79 -0.70
N VAL A 86 0.29 3.93 -0.15
CA VAL A 86 0.61 3.39 1.18
C VAL A 86 -0.39 3.86 2.23
N HIS A 87 -0.88 5.10 2.10
CA HIS A 87 -1.85 5.68 3.01
C HIS A 87 -3.22 5.03 2.96
N GLN A 88 -3.59 4.47 1.80
CA GLN A 88 -4.95 4.10 1.48
C GLN A 88 -5.49 2.98 2.35
N HIS A 89 -4.67 1.97 2.67
CA HIS A 89 -5.12 0.83 3.47
C HIS A 89 -4.18 0.48 4.63
N ALA A 90 -3.03 1.17 4.75
CA ALA A 90 -2.17 0.96 5.90
C ALA A 90 -2.89 1.35 7.19
N ASN A 91 -2.84 0.46 8.18
CA ASN A 91 -3.53 0.63 9.47
C ASN A 91 -5.02 1.00 9.34
N CYS A 92 -5.69 0.45 8.33
CA CYS A 92 -7.14 0.47 8.17
C CYS A 92 -7.75 -0.92 8.41
N GLU A 93 -8.96 -0.97 8.97
CA GLU A 93 -9.63 -2.23 9.31
C GLU A 93 -9.96 -3.05 8.07
N ALA A 94 -9.67 -4.36 8.11
CA ALA A 94 -9.98 -5.25 7.00
C ALA A 94 -11.43 -5.73 7.11
N ASN A 95 -12.13 -5.87 5.97
CA ASN A 95 -13.51 -6.39 5.90
C ASN A 95 -14.56 -5.57 6.67
N ASP A 96 -14.36 -4.27 6.83
CA ASP A 96 -15.41 -3.37 7.34
C ASP A 96 -16.20 -2.76 6.17
N PRO A 97 -17.55 -2.75 6.20
CA PRO A 97 -18.35 -2.09 5.17
C PRO A 97 -18.21 -0.55 5.17
N ASP A 98 -17.75 0.05 6.26
CA ASP A 98 -17.48 1.47 6.35
C ASP A 98 -16.08 1.80 5.80
N PHE A 99 -16.05 2.39 4.61
CA PHE A 99 -14.80 2.79 3.97
C PHE A 99 -14.00 3.83 4.76
N ARG A 100 -14.61 4.56 5.70
CA ARG A 100 -13.87 5.47 6.59
C ARG A 100 -12.96 4.69 7.54
N LEU A 101 -13.30 3.45 7.88
CA LEU A 101 -12.50 2.55 8.70
C LEU A 101 -11.53 1.71 7.85
N SER A 102 -11.96 1.25 6.67
CA SER A 102 -11.16 0.39 5.79
C SER A 102 -10.22 1.10 4.81
N CYS A 103 -10.42 2.40 4.57
CA CYS A 103 -9.64 3.21 3.61
C CYS A 103 -9.22 4.55 4.22
N GLY A 104 -8.10 5.15 3.78
CA GLY A 104 -7.60 6.41 4.34
C GLY A 104 -7.02 7.37 3.31
N ASP A 105 -7.12 8.68 3.60
CA ASP A 105 -6.69 9.74 2.69
C ASP A 105 -5.49 10.52 3.24
N ALA A 106 -4.56 10.91 2.39
CA ALA A 106 -3.44 11.78 2.78
C ALA A 106 -3.44 13.08 1.96
N ILE A 107 -2.92 14.15 2.56
CA ILE A 107 -2.70 15.40 1.83
C ILE A 107 -1.39 15.25 1.04
N LEU A 108 -1.52 15.28 -0.29
CA LEU A 108 -0.41 15.32 -1.23
C LEU A 108 -0.16 16.77 -1.69
N ASP A 109 1.08 17.05 -2.09
CA ASP A 109 1.38 18.29 -2.81
C ASP A 109 0.71 18.28 -4.21
N PRO A 110 0.52 19.45 -4.85
CA PRO A 110 -0.21 19.54 -6.12
C PRO A 110 0.36 18.68 -7.26
N LEU A 111 1.68 18.50 -7.33
CA LEU A 111 2.31 17.71 -8.37
C LEU A 111 2.06 16.22 -8.13
N SER A 112 2.27 15.75 -6.91
CA SER A 112 1.99 14.35 -6.53
C SER A 112 0.51 14.01 -6.65
N SER A 113 -0.39 14.92 -6.22
CA SER A 113 -1.84 14.78 -6.39
C SER A 113 -2.23 14.67 -7.86
N PHE A 114 -1.67 15.51 -8.73
CA PHE A 114 -1.92 15.44 -10.17
C PHE A 114 -1.42 14.12 -10.78
N LEU A 115 -0.18 13.71 -10.49
CA LEU A 115 0.40 12.48 -11.02
C LEU A 115 -0.29 11.22 -10.48
N TYR A 116 -0.86 11.30 -9.28
CA TYR A 116 -1.69 10.25 -8.68
C TYR A 116 -3.17 10.36 -9.04
N TRP A 117 -3.51 11.22 -10.00
CA TRP A 117 -4.88 11.41 -10.50
C TRP A 117 -5.89 11.77 -9.41
N ARG A 118 -5.48 12.50 -8.37
CA ARG A 118 -6.34 12.84 -7.23
C ARG A 118 -6.89 11.61 -6.49
N MET A 119 -6.23 10.45 -6.60
CA MET A 119 -6.65 9.23 -5.91
C MET A 119 -6.20 9.20 -4.44
N GLU A 120 -5.63 10.29 -3.92
CA GLU A 120 -5.48 10.49 -2.47
C GLU A 120 -6.81 10.68 -1.73
N TYR A 121 -7.88 11.01 -2.46
CA TYR A 121 -9.28 11.04 -2.01
C TYR A 121 -9.91 9.64 -2.17
N HIS A 122 -9.35 8.67 -1.46
CA HIS A 122 -9.61 7.25 -1.67
C HIS A 122 -10.87 6.78 -0.93
N ILE A 123 -11.12 7.33 0.25
CA ILE A 123 -12.38 7.09 0.98
C ILE A 123 -13.55 7.52 0.11
N GLU A 124 -13.48 8.72 -0.46
CA GLU A 124 -14.52 9.29 -1.31
C GLU A 124 -14.73 8.45 -2.57
N HIS A 125 -13.63 8.01 -3.20
CA HIS A 125 -13.70 7.12 -4.36
C HIS A 125 -14.44 5.82 -4.04
N HIS A 126 -14.17 5.20 -2.89
CA HIS A 126 -14.84 3.96 -2.50
C HIS A 126 -16.31 4.17 -2.11
N MET A 127 -16.63 5.27 -1.43
CA MET A 127 -18.01 5.61 -1.09
C MET A 127 -18.84 5.93 -2.34
N PHE A 128 -18.24 6.58 -3.34
CA PHE A 128 -18.91 7.05 -4.55
C PHE A 128 -18.04 6.86 -5.81
N THR A 129 -17.89 5.60 -6.24
CA THR A 129 -17.03 5.21 -7.39
C THR A 129 -17.40 5.85 -8.72
N GLY A 130 -18.64 6.34 -8.85
CA GLY A 130 -19.13 7.06 -10.02
C GLY A 130 -18.61 8.50 -10.14
N ILE A 131 -18.00 9.07 -9.09
CA ILE A 131 -17.42 10.41 -9.14
C ILE A 131 -16.07 10.33 -9.87
N PRO A 132 -15.88 11.07 -10.97
CA PRO A 132 -14.62 11.05 -11.68
C PRO A 132 -13.50 11.69 -10.84
N CYS A 133 -12.29 11.19 -11.00
CA CYS A 133 -11.15 11.54 -10.15
C CYS A 133 -10.84 13.06 -10.10
N TYR A 134 -11.04 13.77 -11.21
CA TYR A 134 -10.87 15.22 -11.27
C TYR A 134 -11.87 16.01 -10.40
N ASN A 135 -13.02 15.42 -10.03
CA ASN A 135 -14.02 16.01 -9.15
C ASN A 135 -13.89 15.59 -7.68
N LEU A 136 -13.04 14.61 -7.36
CA LEU A 136 -12.92 14.08 -6.00
C LEU A 136 -12.53 15.15 -4.98
N LYS A 137 -11.64 16.09 -5.33
CA LYS A 137 -11.30 17.21 -4.45
C LYS A 137 -12.52 18.03 -4.03
N LYS A 138 -13.36 18.42 -5.00
CA LYS A 138 -14.57 19.21 -4.75
C LYS A 138 -15.58 18.42 -3.91
N PHE A 139 -15.68 17.11 -4.16
CA PHE A 139 -16.54 16.25 -3.38
C PHE A 139 -16.03 16.07 -1.95
N SER A 140 -14.72 15.91 -1.76
CA SER A 140 -14.06 15.85 -0.45
C SER A 140 -14.37 17.08 0.41
N GLU A 141 -14.34 18.27 -0.20
CA GLU A 141 -14.72 19.52 0.46
C GLU A 141 -16.21 19.54 0.84
N PHE A 142 -17.08 18.94 0.02
CA PHE A 142 -18.53 18.86 0.26
C PHE A 142 -18.89 17.91 1.43
N VAL A 143 -18.16 16.80 1.60
CA VAL A 143 -18.39 15.83 2.69
C VAL A 143 -17.37 15.93 3.82
N ALA A 144 -16.64 17.04 3.92
CA ALA A 144 -15.50 17.18 4.83
C ALA A 144 -15.86 16.93 6.31
N ASP A 145 -17.09 17.24 6.70
CA ASP A 145 -17.64 17.03 8.05
C ASP A 145 -17.94 15.55 8.37
N GLN A 146 -18.00 14.69 7.36
CA GLN A 146 -18.29 13.25 7.48
C GLN A 146 -17.05 12.38 7.37
N LEU A 147 -15.90 12.98 7.04
CA LEU A 147 -14.64 12.29 6.81
C LEU A 147 -13.71 12.40 8.02
N PRO A 148 -12.84 11.39 8.22
CA PRO A 148 -11.78 11.51 9.21
C PRO A 148 -10.79 12.64 8.86
N PRO A 149 -10.13 13.25 9.86
CA PRO A 149 -9.06 14.21 9.64
C PRO A 149 -7.94 13.64 8.77
N LYS A 150 -7.39 14.50 7.90
CA LYS A 150 -6.32 14.17 6.95
C LYS A 150 -4.98 14.70 7.47
N GLU A 151 -3.94 13.89 7.33
CA GLU A 151 -2.55 14.27 7.59
C GLU A 151 -1.78 14.42 6.27
N TRP A 152 -0.72 15.23 6.28
CA TRP A 152 0.23 15.26 5.16
C TRP A 152 0.90 13.89 4.96
N ALA A 153 1.06 13.50 3.70
CA ALA A 153 1.56 12.17 3.34
C ALA A 153 2.90 11.81 3.99
N ILE A 154 3.90 12.68 3.94
CA ILE A 154 5.24 12.39 4.49
C ILE A 154 5.19 12.14 6.01
N PRO A 155 4.66 13.06 6.85
CA PRO A 155 4.48 12.80 8.28
C PRO A 155 3.70 11.52 8.56
N ARG A 156 2.64 11.26 7.78
CA ARG A 156 1.82 10.07 7.94
C ARG A 156 2.60 8.79 7.66
N ILE A 157 3.41 8.70 6.60
CA ILE A 157 4.28 7.54 6.32
C ILE A 157 5.24 7.29 7.49
N LEU A 158 5.86 8.35 8.01
CA LEU A 158 6.79 8.24 9.14
C LEU A 158 6.08 7.74 10.41
N LYS A 159 4.83 8.16 10.64
CA LYS A 159 3.98 7.70 11.73
C LYS A 159 3.55 6.24 11.53
N LEU A 160 3.08 5.87 10.33
CA LEU A 160 2.70 4.49 9.97
C LEU A 160 3.84 3.51 10.21
N ASN A 161 5.08 3.90 9.88
CA ASN A 161 6.27 3.10 10.15
C ASN A 161 6.51 2.79 11.63
N ARG A 162 5.97 3.59 12.56
CA ARG A 162 6.14 3.43 14.02
C ARG A 162 4.94 2.80 14.70
N VAL A 163 3.78 2.80 14.04
CA VAL A 163 2.49 2.43 14.65
C VAL A 163 1.75 1.46 13.73
N SER A 164 2.34 0.33 13.35
CA SER A 164 1.66 -0.71 12.54
C SER A 164 0.94 -1.73 13.42
N LYS A 165 -0.27 -2.14 13.04
CA LYS A 165 -0.99 -3.28 13.67
C LYS A 165 -0.12 -4.52 13.81
N GLU A 166 0.75 -4.78 12.82
CA GLU A 166 1.63 -5.96 12.82
C GLU A 166 2.60 -5.96 13.99
N MET A 167 2.95 -4.78 14.53
CA MET A 167 3.83 -4.66 15.68
C MET A 167 3.12 -4.82 17.03
N TYR A 168 1.79 -4.71 17.07
CA TYR A 168 1.01 -4.68 18.31
C TYR A 168 -0.06 -5.79 18.40
N GLY A 169 -0.09 -6.74 17.46
CA GLY A 169 -0.94 -7.94 17.57
C GLY A 169 -2.33 -7.76 16.96
N SER A 170 -3.39 -7.75 17.78
CA SER A 170 -4.78 -7.70 17.28
C SER A 170 -5.23 -6.27 16.98
N TRP A 171 -6.18 -6.13 16.05
CA TRP A 171 -6.85 -4.86 15.74
C TRP A 171 -7.46 -4.21 16.99
N GLN A 172 -8.05 -5.02 17.86
CA GLN A 172 -8.64 -4.56 19.10
C GLN A 172 -7.59 -3.99 20.05
N TYR A 173 -6.51 -4.73 20.31
CA TYR A 173 -5.42 -4.26 21.16
C TYR A 173 -4.79 -2.97 20.61
N TRP A 174 -4.56 -2.91 19.30
CA TRP A 174 -4.03 -1.73 18.64
C TRP A 174 -4.97 -0.52 18.80
N ARG A 175 -6.28 -0.70 18.60
CA ARG A 175 -7.30 0.34 18.80
C ARG A 175 -7.37 0.81 20.26
N ASP A 176 -7.29 -0.11 21.21
CA ASP A 176 -7.36 0.21 22.64
C ASP A 176 -6.14 1.04 23.10
N HIS A 177 -4.98 0.89 22.47
CA HIS A 177 -3.74 1.59 22.83
C HIS A 177 -3.49 2.87 22.02
N PHE A 178 -3.94 2.93 20.77
CA PHE A 178 -3.65 4.04 19.84
C PHE A 178 -4.89 4.78 19.35
N GLY A 179 -6.08 4.37 19.77
CA GLY A 179 -7.36 4.92 19.30
C GLY A 179 -7.66 4.53 17.85
N ILE A 180 -8.59 5.24 17.23
CA ILE A 180 -8.78 5.17 15.78
C ILE A 180 -7.62 5.95 15.14
N TYR A 181 -6.80 5.30 14.32
CA TYR A 181 -5.65 5.94 13.64
C TYR A 181 -6.02 7.27 12.95
N LYS A 182 -7.26 7.31 12.49
CA LYS A 182 -7.89 8.36 11.70
C LYS A 182 -8.62 9.41 12.55
N GLY A 183 -8.48 9.37 13.88
CA GLY A 183 -9.13 10.29 14.80
C GLY A 183 -10.58 9.92 15.09
N LEU A 184 -10.83 9.56 16.34
CA LEU A 184 -11.84 10.15 17.21
C LEU A 184 -11.19 10.32 18.59
#